data_AF-A0A951KC19-F1
#
_entry.id   AF-A0A951KC19-F1
#
_cell.length_a   1.000
_cell.length_b   1.000
_cell.length_c   1.000
_cell.angle_alpha   90.00
_cell.angle_beta   90.00
_cell.angle_gamma   90.00
#
_symmetry.space_group_name_H-M   'P 1'
#
loop_
_entity.id
_entity.type
_entity.pdbx_description
1 polymer ?
#
loop_
_entity_poly.entity_id
_entity_poly.type
_entity_poly.pdbx_seq_one_letter_code
_entity_poly.pdbx_strand_id
1 'polypeptide(L)' 'GPGGGREQAIRSLQSAGLEVTAITDVTPIPHNGCRPPKRRRV' A
#
# COMPACT_ATOMS: atom_id res chain seq x y z
N GLY A 1 -0.46 1.36 -0.62
CA GLY A 1 0.94 1.67 -0.28
C GLY A 1 1.88 0.59 -0.78
N PRO A 2 3.05 0.93 -1.35
CA PRO A 2 3.96 0.00 -2.05
C PRO A 2 4.84 -0.87 -1.10
N GLY A 3 4.32 -1.25 0.06
CA GLY A 3 5.06 -2.10 1.01
C GLY A 3 5.03 -3.58 0.62
N GLY A 4 6.06 -4.33 1.01
CA GLY A 4 6.18 -5.77 0.70
C GLY A 4 5.02 -6.64 1.21
N GLY A 5 4.25 -6.17 2.19
CA GLY A 5 3.07 -6.87 2.70
C GLY A 5 1.83 -6.81 1.80
N ARG A 6 1.82 -5.98 0.74
CA ARG A 6 0.65 -5.80 -0.13
C ARG A 6 0.19 -7.13 -0.76
N GLU A 7 1.10 -7.80 -1.45
CA GLU A 7 0.81 -9.05 -2.16
C GLU A 7 0.54 -10.22 -1.18
N GLN A 8 1.24 -10.23 -0.04
CA GLN A 8 1.05 -11.25 0.98
C GLN A 8 -0.35 -11.17 1.59
N ALA A 9 -0.85 -9.96 1.86
CA ALA A 9 -2.19 -9.75 2.37
C ALA A 9 -3.27 -10.21 1.37
N ILE A 10 -3.14 -9.84 0.09
CA ILE A 10 -4.08 -10.26 -0.97
C ILE A 10 -4.16 -11.78 -1.06
N ARG A 11 -3.01 -12.47 -1.09
CA ARG A 11 -2.96 -13.93 -1.15
C ARG A 11 -3.57 -14.60 0.08
N SER A 12 -3.35 -14.03 1.28
CA SER A 12 -3.95 -14.56 2.50
C SER A 12 -5.48 -14.49 2.48
N LEU A 13 -6.05 -13.39 1.96
CA LEU A 13 -7.51 -13.24 1.82
C LEU A 13 -8.08 -14.25 0.81
N GLN A 14 -7.39 -14.47 -0.32
CA GLN A 14 -7.76 -15.51 -1.28
C GLN A 14 -7.70 -16.92 -0.65
N SER A 15 -6.66 -17.21 0.14
CA SER A 15 -6.53 -18.50 0.84
C SER A 15 -7.60 -18.72 1.92
N ALA A 16 -8.15 -17.63 2.47
CA ALA A 16 -9.26 -17.66 3.42
C ALA A 16 -10.63 -17.88 2.73
N GLY A 17 -10.67 -18.04 1.40
CA GLY A 17 -11.89 -18.28 0.64
C GLY A 17 -12.65 -17.01 0.24
N LEU A 18 -12.02 -15.83 0.37
CA LEU A 18 -12.61 -14.56 -0.08
C LEU A 18 -12.19 -14.28 -1.54
N GLU A 19 -13.17 -14.10 -2.41
CA GLU A 19 -12.92 -13.71 -3.80
C GLU A 19 -12.67 -12.20 -3.89
N VAL A 20 -11.53 -11.83 -4.47
CA VAL A 20 -11.15 -10.42 -4.67
C VAL A 20 -11.68 -9.97 -6.03
N THR A 21 -12.72 -9.15 -6.03
CA THR A 21 -13.38 -8.67 -7.26
C THR A 21 -12.66 -7.49 -7.92
N ALA A 22 -12.02 -6.62 -7.12
CA ALA A 22 -11.24 -5.49 -7.60
C ALA A 22 -10.14 -5.11 -6.61
N ILE A 23 -9.05 -4.54 -7.12
CA ILE A 23 -7.95 -3.99 -6.31
C ILE A 23 -7.78 -2.52 -6.68
N THR A 24 -8.08 -1.64 -5.74
CA THR A 24 -7.87 -0.19 -5.90
C THR A 24 -6.69 0.27 -5.05
N ASP A 25 -5.70 0.92 -5.66
CA ASP A 25 -4.59 1.53 -4.90
C ASP A 25 -4.89 2.99 -4.55
N VAL A 26 -5.16 3.24 -3.27
CA VAL A 26 -5.34 4.58 -2.69
C VAL A 26 -4.05 5.03 -1.98
N THR A 27 -2.90 4.85 -2.62
CA THR A 27 -1.64 5.41 -2.10
C THR A 27 -1.72 6.95 -2.17
N PRO A 28 -1.56 7.68 -1.06
CA PRO A 28 -1.75 9.12 -1.05
C PRO A 28 -0.69 9.82 -1.89
N ILE A 29 -1.13 10.63 -2.86
CA ILE A 29 -0.28 11.54 -3.63
C ILE A 29 -0.48 12.95 -3.06
N PRO A 30 0.56 13.59 -2.51
CA PRO A 30 0.41 14.91 -1.93
C PRO A 30 0.33 16.00 -3.01
N HIS A 31 -0.74 16.79 -3.00
CA HIS A 31 -0.87 18.01 -3.80
C HIS A 31 -0.24 19.21 -3.06
N ASN A 32 1.09 19.24 -2.95
CA ASN A 32 1.85 20.28 -2.21
C ASN A 32 1.44 20.43 -0.72
N GLY A 33 1.09 19.32 -0.06
CA GLY A 33 0.70 19.28 1.36
C GLY A 33 1.88 19.38 2.34
N CYS A 34 1.87 18.59 3.41
CA CYS A 34 2.93 18.60 4.43
C CYS A 34 4.32 18.34 3.84
N ARG A 35 5.32 19.09 4.29
CA ARG A 35 6.73 18.90 3.91
C ARG A 35 7.23 17.52 4.35
N PRO A 36 7.75 16.66 3.44
CA PRO A 36 8.35 15.39 3.82
C PRO A 36 9.55 15.58 4.78
N PRO A 37 9.81 14.62 5.67
CA PRO A 37 10.94 14.69 6.58
C PRO A 37 12.27 14.77 5.82
N LYS A 38 13.26 15.43 6.43
CA LYS A 38 14.61 15.56 5.86
C LYS A 38 15.18 14.18 5.54
N ARG A 39 15.79 14.02 4.35
CA ARG A 39 16.46 12.77 3.94
C ARG A 39 17.48 12.36 5.01
N ARG A 40 17.38 11.12 5.48
CA ARG A 40 18.32 10.55 6.46
C ARG A 40 19.69 10.39 5.81
N ARG A 41 20.75 10.57 6.60
CA ARG A 41 22.15 10.29 6.24
C ARG A 41 22.51 8.94 6.85
N VAL A 42 22.12 7.88 6.16
CA VAL A 42 22.58 6.51 6.38
C VAL A 42 23.15 6.02 5.06
#